data_AF-A0A1F3XXL6-F1
#
_entry.id   AF-A0A1F3XXL6-F1
#
_cell.length_a   1.000
_cell.length_b   1.000
_cell.length_c   1.000
_cell.angle_alpha   90.00
_cell.angle_beta   90.00
_cell.angle_gamma   90.00
#
_symmetry.space_group_name_H-M   'P 1'
#
loop_
_entity.id
_entity.type
_entity.pdbx_description
1 polymer ?
#
loop_
_entity_poly.entity_id
_entity_poly.type
_entity_poly.pdbx_seq_one_letter_code
_entity_poly.pdbx_strand_id
1 'polypeptide(L)'
;MFLDNKYTYWYWKIIKAVQKQSRRNKEGFHCHHILPKSLGGTNKLANRILLTPREHYICHLLLTRMTTGIARSKMVYAFFRFSPRTNPQTSRSYARLQEFYSKAVSGTGNVFFGKKHTTYTRNLISRNHGMRGKNCFEVWKETYGIVEAEQRRDKMLQKRSVSMKGAKNPMFGVPRTETQKLNQAIKMTGARNPRYGKSFYWIHRNGHTKSIEQQLLSKFLQDGWARGRGGSGGRKIRFPANERHRLRLKTDKPGPSRCNEAS
;
A
#
# COMPACT_ATOMS: atom_id res chain seq x y z
N MET A 1 -22.25 -9.53 33.28
CA MET A 1 -21.56 -8.31 32.79
C MET A 1 -22.55 -7.25 32.34
N PHE A 2 -23.52 -7.59 31.48
CA PHE A 2 -24.71 -6.76 31.25
C PHE A 2 -25.83 -7.18 32.19
N LEU A 3 -26.64 -6.23 32.63
CA LEU A 3 -27.84 -6.47 33.42
C LEU A 3 -28.94 -7.10 32.56
N ASP A 4 -29.78 -7.96 33.12
CA ASP A 4 -30.99 -8.39 32.41
C ASP A 4 -32.10 -7.35 32.58
N ASN A 5 -32.27 -6.49 31.57
CA ASN A 5 -33.26 -5.42 31.59
C ASN A 5 -33.66 -5.00 30.17
N LYS A 6 -34.66 -4.10 30.08
CA LYS A 6 -35.17 -3.60 28.80
C LYS A 6 -34.10 -2.99 27.88
N TYR A 7 -33.05 -2.40 28.44
CA TYR A 7 -31.97 -1.78 27.65
C TYR A 7 -31.08 -2.83 26.99
N THR A 8 -30.78 -3.93 27.69
CA THR A 8 -30.08 -5.09 27.13
C THR A 8 -30.87 -5.74 26.00
N TYR A 9 -32.17 -5.89 26.20
CA TYR A 9 -33.05 -6.40 25.15
C TYR A 9 -33.03 -5.51 23.90
N TRP A 10 -33.20 -4.19 24.04
CA TRP A 10 -33.16 -3.25 22.91
C TRP A 10 -31.80 -3.24 22.22
N TYR A 11 -30.72 -3.30 22.99
CA TYR A 11 -29.36 -3.38 22.44
C TYR A 11 -29.23 -4.60 21.52
N TRP A 12 -29.54 -5.79 22.02
CA TRP A 12 -29.45 -7.01 21.21
C TRP A 12 -30.40 -7.04 20.02
N LYS A 13 -31.57 -6.41 20.13
CA LYS A 13 -32.49 -6.24 18.99
C LYS A 13 -31.84 -5.46 17.86
N ILE A 14 -31.12 -4.37 18.17
CA ILE A 14 -30.37 -3.58 17.18
C ILE A 14 -29.24 -4.43 16.58
N ILE A 15 -28.42 -5.07 17.42
CA ILE A 15 -27.28 -5.90 16.96
C ILE A 15 -27.75 -6.99 15.99
N LYS A 16 -28.79 -7.74 16.35
CA LYS A 16 -29.36 -8.81 15.52
C LYS A 16 -29.92 -8.27 14.20
N ALA A 17 -30.60 -7.13 14.23
CA ALA A 17 -31.13 -6.51 13.02
C ALA A 17 -30.01 -6.09 12.05
N VAL A 18 -28.93 -5.49 12.56
CA VAL A 18 -27.78 -5.08 11.74
C VAL A 18 -27.02 -6.28 11.18
N GLN A 19 -26.85 -7.34 11.97
CA GLN A 19 -26.19 -8.57 11.51
C GLN A 19 -26.91 -9.19 10.30
N LYS A 20 -28.25 -9.14 10.25
CA LYS A 20 -29.03 -9.63 9.10
C LYS A 20 -28.82 -8.80 7.83
N GLN A 21 -28.54 -7.50 7.96
CA GLN A 21 -28.37 -6.59 6.82
C GLN A 21 -27.03 -6.75 6.08
N SER A 22 -26.10 -7.57 6.57
CA SER A 22 -24.83 -7.90 5.90
C SER A 22 -24.06 -6.69 5.34
N ARG A 23 -24.00 -5.59 6.10
CA ARG A 23 -23.30 -4.34 5.68
C ARG A 23 -21.81 -4.63 5.49
N ARG A 24 -21.26 -4.37 4.29
CA ARG A 24 -19.85 -4.64 3.94
C ARG A 24 -18.97 -3.39 3.75
N ASN A 25 -19.55 -2.29 3.27
CA ASN A 25 -18.83 -1.02 3.10
C ASN A 25 -18.82 -0.23 4.42
N LYS A 26 -17.67 0.36 4.77
CA LYS A 26 -17.51 1.22 5.95
C LYS A 26 -17.94 2.67 5.70
N GLU A 27 -18.11 3.05 4.45
CA GLU A 27 -18.48 4.41 4.08
C GLU A 27 -19.84 4.78 4.71
N GLY A 28 -19.85 5.85 5.52
CA GLY A 28 -21.04 6.26 6.27
C GLY A 28 -21.37 5.40 7.51
N PHE A 29 -20.57 4.37 7.83
CA PHE A 29 -20.80 3.49 8.98
C PHE A 29 -19.64 3.54 10.01
N HIS A 30 -19.98 3.33 11.27
CA HIS A 30 -19.05 3.27 12.39
C HIS A 30 -18.85 1.82 12.80
N CYS A 31 -17.59 1.44 13.01
CA CYS A 31 -17.26 0.13 13.56
C CYS A 31 -17.57 0.12 15.07
N HIS A 32 -18.57 -0.65 15.47
CA HIS A 32 -18.95 -0.85 16.86
C HIS A 32 -18.50 -2.23 17.35
N HIS A 33 -18.03 -2.31 18.60
CA HIS A 33 -17.73 -3.59 19.23
C HIS A 33 -18.94 -4.08 20.01
N ILE A 34 -19.43 -5.30 19.74
CA ILE A 34 -20.60 -5.88 20.44
C ILE A 34 -20.31 -5.95 21.95
N LEU A 35 -19.15 -6.49 22.30
CA LEU A 35 -18.53 -6.38 23.61
C LEU A 35 -17.42 -5.32 23.54
N PRO A 36 -17.54 -4.17 24.23
CA PRO A 36 -16.53 -3.12 24.18
C PRO A 36 -15.15 -3.60 24.65
N LYS A 37 -14.08 -3.18 23.97
CA LYS A 37 -12.69 -3.55 24.33
C LYS A 37 -12.33 -3.16 25.78
N SER A 38 -12.83 -2.03 26.27
CA SER A 38 -12.62 -1.57 27.66
C SER A 38 -13.25 -2.48 28.72
N LEU A 39 -14.15 -3.37 28.31
CA LEU A 39 -14.81 -4.40 29.11
C LEU A 39 -14.30 -5.82 28.76
N GLY A 40 -13.15 -5.95 28.09
CA GLY A 40 -12.55 -7.24 27.74
C GLY A 40 -12.94 -7.78 26.35
N GLY A 41 -13.63 -6.99 25.53
CA GLY A 41 -13.96 -7.37 24.16
C GLY A 41 -12.75 -7.53 23.24
N THR A 42 -12.83 -8.47 22.29
CA THR A 42 -11.78 -8.71 21.31
C THR A 42 -11.91 -7.82 20.07
N ASN A 43 -10.80 -7.60 19.34
CA ASN A 43 -10.81 -6.89 18.05
C ASN A 43 -11.17 -7.79 16.84
N LYS A 44 -11.60 -9.02 17.10
CA LYS A 44 -11.95 -10.01 16.06
C LYS A 44 -13.20 -9.56 15.27
N LEU A 45 -13.30 -10.00 14.02
CA LEU A 45 -14.43 -9.66 13.15
C LEU A 45 -15.79 -10.06 13.75
N ALA A 46 -15.86 -11.20 14.45
CA ALA A 46 -17.07 -11.67 15.11
C ALA A 46 -17.60 -10.71 16.20
N ASN A 47 -16.72 -9.92 16.83
CA ASN A 47 -17.09 -8.93 17.84
C ASN A 47 -17.31 -7.52 17.26
N ARG A 48 -17.27 -7.36 15.93
CA ARG A 48 -17.35 -6.06 15.27
C ARG A 48 -18.51 -6.00 14.29
N ILE A 49 -19.27 -4.91 14.34
CA ILE A 49 -20.38 -4.65 13.43
C ILE A 49 -20.32 -3.23 12.88
N LEU A 50 -21.01 -2.98 11.79
CA LEU A 50 -21.11 -1.66 11.15
C LEU A 50 -22.45 -1.02 11.46
N LEU A 51 -22.44 -0.02 12.34
CA LEU A 51 -23.61 0.75 12.74
C LEU A 51 -23.65 2.09 12.02
N THR A 52 -24.85 2.61 11.75
CA THR A 52 -24.99 4.02 11.36
C THR A 52 -24.57 4.93 12.52
N PRO A 53 -24.23 6.21 12.28
CA PRO A 53 -23.89 7.14 13.37
C PRO A 53 -24.97 7.20 14.46
N ARG A 54 -26.24 7.13 14.05
CA ARG A 54 -27.40 7.12 14.95
C ARG A 54 -27.47 5.84 15.79
N GLU A 55 -27.35 4.67 15.15
CA GLU A 55 -27.36 3.38 15.85
C GLU A 55 -26.19 3.27 16.83
N HIS A 56 -25.01 3.75 16.43
CA HIS A 56 -23.79 3.73 17.25
C HIS A 56 -23.97 4.58 18.51
N TYR A 57 -24.52 5.79 18.38
CA TYR A 57 -24.88 6.66 19.50
C TYR A 57 -25.86 5.97 20.46
N ILE A 58 -26.94 5.38 19.92
CA ILE A 58 -27.95 4.68 20.74
C ILE A 58 -27.34 3.48 21.46
N CYS A 59 -26.51 2.68 20.79
CA CYS A 59 -25.83 1.54 21.39
C CYS A 59 -24.94 1.95 22.57
N HIS A 60 -24.16 3.03 22.42
CA HIS A 60 -23.35 3.58 23.51
C HIS A 60 -24.20 4.15 24.66
N LEU A 61 -25.35 4.77 24.36
CA LEU A 61 -26.30 5.20 25.39
C LEU A 61 -26.86 4.00 26.17
N LEU A 62 -27.32 2.95 25.48
CA LEU A 62 -27.87 1.74 26.10
C LEU A 62 -26.82 1.04 26.98
N LEU A 63 -25.56 0.96 26.52
CA LEU A 63 -24.44 0.41 27.29
C LEU A 63 -24.30 1.06 28.67
N THR A 64 -24.53 2.37 28.80
CA THR A 64 -24.50 3.06 30.10
C THR A 64 -25.61 2.58 31.05
N ARG A 65 -26.77 2.19 30.51
CA ARG A 65 -27.97 1.79 31.27
C ARG A 65 -28.06 0.29 31.57
N MET A 66 -27.22 -0.51 30.91
CA MET A 66 -27.17 -1.96 31.11
C MET A 66 -25.87 -2.47 31.75
N THR A 67 -25.01 -1.57 32.24
CA THR A 67 -23.79 -1.90 32.99
C THR A 67 -23.81 -1.25 34.38
N THR A 68 -23.03 -1.81 35.32
CA THR A 68 -22.90 -1.32 36.70
C THR A 68 -21.42 -1.16 37.10
N GLY A 69 -21.17 -0.49 38.23
CA GLY A 69 -19.83 -0.29 38.80
C GLY A 69 -18.82 0.31 37.83
N ILE A 70 -17.59 -0.22 37.84
CA ILE A 70 -16.49 0.24 36.98
C ILE A 70 -16.84 0.12 35.49
N ALA A 71 -17.57 -0.94 35.11
CA ALA A 71 -18.00 -1.12 33.72
C ALA A 71 -18.91 0.03 33.26
N ARG A 72 -19.84 0.46 34.12
CA ARG A 72 -20.69 1.63 33.87
C ARG A 72 -19.88 2.89 33.68
N SER A 73 -18.93 3.18 34.57
CA SER A 73 -18.08 4.37 34.49
C SER A 73 -17.32 4.42 33.15
N LYS A 74 -16.79 3.28 32.70
CA LYS A 74 -16.14 3.16 31.38
C LYS A 74 -17.12 3.43 30.22
N MET A 75 -18.36 2.95 30.30
CA MET A 75 -19.37 3.17 29.27
C MET A 75 -19.88 4.61 29.25
N VAL A 76 -20.07 5.24 30.42
CA VAL A 76 -20.42 6.65 30.53
C VAL A 76 -19.33 7.52 29.92
N TYR A 77 -18.06 7.24 30.24
CA TYR A 77 -16.93 7.95 29.62
C TYR A 77 -16.91 7.76 28.10
N ALA A 78 -17.11 6.54 27.61
CA ALA A 78 -17.19 6.27 26.17
C ALA A 78 -18.35 7.03 25.49
N PHE A 79 -19.51 7.10 26.14
CA PHE A 79 -20.67 7.86 25.65
C PHE A 79 -20.43 9.38 25.68
N PHE A 80 -19.74 9.88 26.71
CA PHE A 80 -19.38 11.30 26.83
C PHE A 80 -18.54 11.79 25.64
N ARG A 81 -17.73 10.91 25.03
CA ARG A 81 -16.94 11.23 23.81
C ARG A 81 -17.78 11.50 22.56
N PHE A 82 -19.08 11.18 22.56
CA PHE A 82 -20.02 11.56 21.51
C PHE A 82 -20.50 13.01 21.64
N SER A 83 -20.23 13.67 22.77
CA SER A 83 -20.66 15.03 23.05
C SER A 83 -19.55 16.05 22.74
N PRO A 84 -19.78 17.03 21.85
CA PRO A 84 -19.08 18.31 21.87
C PRO A 84 -19.42 19.07 23.17
N ARG A 85 -18.66 20.14 23.47
CA ARG A 85 -18.94 21.03 24.61
C ARG A 85 -20.38 21.59 24.63
N THR A 86 -21.06 21.60 23.48
CA THR A 86 -22.50 21.82 23.33
C THR A 86 -23.16 20.49 22.92
N ASN A 87 -23.91 19.86 23.84
CA ASN A 87 -24.43 18.51 23.65
C ASN A 87 -25.38 18.40 22.43
N PRO A 88 -25.18 17.47 21.47
CA PRO A 88 -26.24 17.02 20.61
C PRO A 88 -27.25 16.29 21.51
N GLN A 89 -28.37 16.95 21.76
CA GLN A 89 -29.39 16.42 22.67
C GLN A 89 -30.05 15.13 22.16
N THR A 90 -29.88 14.77 20.88
CA THR A 90 -30.54 13.61 20.28
C THR A 90 -29.64 12.81 19.35
N SER A 91 -29.98 11.54 19.16
CA SER A 91 -29.30 10.67 18.17
C SER A 91 -29.40 11.20 16.73
N ARG A 92 -30.45 11.99 16.41
CA ARG A 92 -30.65 12.63 15.11
C ARG A 92 -29.72 13.84 14.92
N SER A 93 -29.57 14.69 15.94
CA SER A 93 -28.66 15.82 15.86
C SER A 93 -27.21 15.36 15.79
N TYR A 94 -26.84 14.29 16.50
CA TYR A 94 -25.52 13.67 16.36
C TYR A 94 -25.24 13.19 14.93
N ALA A 95 -26.18 12.46 14.31
CA ALA A 95 -26.01 11.98 12.95
C ALA A 95 -25.83 13.12 11.93
N ARG A 96 -26.63 14.19 12.05
CA ARG A 96 -26.47 15.40 11.20
C ARG A 96 -25.13 16.09 11.43
N LEU A 97 -24.73 16.27 12.68
CA LEU A 97 -23.44 16.88 13.02
C LEU A 97 -22.28 16.09 12.43
N GLN A 98 -22.33 14.76 12.49
CA GLN A 98 -21.32 13.88 11.91
C GLN A 98 -21.23 14.06 10.39
N GLU A 99 -22.36 14.18 9.70
CA GLU A 99 -22.42 14.43 8.27
C GLU A 99 -21.78 15.79 7.92
N PHE A 100 -22.18 16.86 8.61
CA PHE A 100 -21.62 18.20 8.38
C PHE A 100 -20.12 18.24 8.68
N TYR A 101 -19.70 17.64 9.79
CA TYR A 101 -18.29 17.56 10.17
C TYR A 101 -17.48 16.81 9.11
N SER A 102 -17.97 15.65 8.65
CA SER A 102 -17.30 14.86 7.61
C SER A 102 -17.10 15.67 6.33
N LYS A 103 -18.09 16.47 5.93
CA LYS A 103 -17.98 17.36 4.76
C LYS A 103 -16.95 18.46 5.02
N ALA A 104 -17.04 19.15 6.16
CA ALA A 104 -16.19 20.29 6.50
C ALA A 104 -14.70 19.94 6.63
N VAL A 105 -14.36 18.77 7.18
CA VAL A 105 -12.96 18.35 7.42
C VAL A 105 -12.37 17.53 6.28
N SER A 106 -13.12 17.35 5.19
CA SER A 106 -12.68 16.65 3.99
C SER A 106 -12.37 17.62 2.87
N GLY A 107 -11.50 17.22 1.95
CA GLY A 107 -11.14 18.02 0.79
C GLY A 107 -10.60 19.41 1.17
N THR A 108 -10.92 20.40 0.35
CA THR A 108 -10.45 21.78 0.46
C THR A 108 -10.90 22.50 1.73
N GLY A 109 -11.96 22.04 2.41
CA GLY A 109 -12.44 22.61 3.67
C GLY A 109 -11.50 22.34 4.86
N ASN A 110 -10.59 21.37 4.74
CA ASN A 110 -9.63 21.07 5.78
C ASN A 110 -8.47 22.09 5.78
N VAL A 111 -8.17 22.69 6.95
CA VAL A 111 -7.07 23.66 7.13
C VAL A 111 -5.69 23.12 6.72
N PHE A 112 -5.54 21.79 6.71
CA PHE A 112 -4.34 21.09 6.30
C PHE A 112 -4.39 20.54 4.87
N PHE A 113 -5.47 20.77 4.12
CA PHE A 113 -5.58 20.32 2.74
C PHE A 113 -4.45 20.90 1.89
N GLY A 114 -3.78 20.03 1.12
CA GLY A 114 -2.63 20.39 0.29
C GLY A 114 -1.33 20.73 1.04
N LYS A 115 -1.36 20.88 2.37
CA LYS A 115 -0.15 21.20 3.16
C LYS A 115 0.67 19.93 3.41
N LYS A 116 1.98 20.01 3.19
CA LYS A 116 2.93 18.92 3.49
C LYS A 116 3.54 19.12 4.88
N HIS A 117 3.71 18.04 5.64
CA HIS A 117 4.49 18.08 6.87
C HIS A 117 5.94 18.47 6.59
N THR A 118 6.55 19.22 7.51
CA THR A 118 7.98 19.50 7.53
C THR A 118 8.79 18.20 7.62
N THR A 119 10.06 18.25 7.20
CA THR A 119 10.99 17.12 7.29
C THR A 119 11.13 16.62 8.72
N TYR A 120 11.29 17.54 9.68
CA TYR A 120 11.36 17.24 11.10
C TYR A 120 10.12 16.48 11.59
N THR A 121 8.92 17.00 11.35
CA THR A 121 7.66 16.37 11.78
C THR A 121 7.47 14.99 11.14
N ARG A 122 7.79 14.84 9.85
CA ARG A 122 7.72 13.55 9.15
C ARG A 122 8.65 12.52 9.78
N ASN A 123 9.87 12.92 10.12
CA ASN A 123 10.84 12.06 10.78
C ASN A 123 10.38 11.67 12.19
N LEU A 124 9.82 12.61 12.94
CA LEU A 124 9.28 12.35 14.28
C LEU A 124 8.13 11.33 14.25
N ILE A 125 7.17 11.50 13.33
CA ILE A 125 6.07 10.55 13.13
C ILE A 125 6.61 9.17 12.76
N SER A 126 7.60 9.11 11.86
CA SER A 126 8.24 7.85 11.46
C SER A 126 8.99 7.17 12.61
N ARG A 127 9.67 7.94 13.46
CA ARG A 127 10.39 7.44 14.65
C ARG A 127 9.43 6.85 15.68
N ASN A 128 8.30 7.51 15.90
CA ASN A 128 7.33 7.12 16.91
C ASN A 128 6.27 6.13 16.40
N HIS A 129 6.37 5.68 15.14
CA HIS A 129 5.40 4.76 14.58
C HIS A 129 5.53 3.36 15.20
N GLY A 130 4.47 2.84 15.81
CA GLY A 130 4.50 1.58 16.56
C GLY A 130 4.85 0.31 15.76
N MET A 131 4.85 0.39 14.43
CA MET A 131 5.30 -0.68 13.53
C MET A 131 6.75 -0.51 13.04
N ARG A 132 7.45 0.53 13.47
CA ARG A 132 8.86 0.75 13.08
C ARG A 132 9.69 -0.44 13.55
N GLY A 133 10.42 -1.06 12.62
CA GLY A 133 11.25 -2.24 12.89
C GLY A 133 10.48 -3.55 13.09
N LYS A 134 9.15 -3.55 13.05
CA LYS A 134 8.34 -4.76 13.22
C LYS A 134 7.92 -5.34 11.87
N ASN A 135 7.97 -6.67 11.75
CA ASN A 135 7.39 -7.36 10.60
C ASN A 135 5.86 -7.40 10.75
N CYS A 136 5.15 -6.83 9.76
CA CYS A 136 3.70 -6.75 9.76
C CYS A 136 3.02 -8.14 9.85
N PHE A 137 3.62 -9.15 9.21
CA PHE A 137 3.08 -10.51 9.22
C PHE A 137 3.16 -11.15 10.61
N GLU A 138 4.30 -11.01 11.29
CA GLU A 138 4.48 -11.52 12.66
C GLU A 138 3.47 -10.89 13.63
N VAL A 139 3.29 -9.57 13.53
CA VAL A 139 2.28 -8.85 14.35
C VAL A 139 0.88 -9.40 14.07
N TRP A 140 0.52 -9.69 12.82
CA TRP A 140 -0.79 -10.28 12.50
C TRP A 140 -0.93 -11.71 13.01
N LYS A 141 0.13 -12.52 12.89
CA LYS A 141 0.16 -13.90 13.36
C LYS A 141 -0.06 -13.97 14.88
N GLU A 142 0.62 -13.10 15.63
CA GLU A 142 0.44 -12.99 17.08
C GLU A 142 -0.98 -12.52 17.45
N THR A 143 -1.52 -11.53 16.73
CA THR A 143 -2.81 -10.89 17.09
C THR A 143 -4.03 -11.72 16.66
N TYR A 144 -3.97 -12.36 15.50
CA TYR A 144 -5.13 -12.98 14.84
C TYR A 144 -4.93 -14.47 14.52
N GLY A 145 -3.72 -15.01 14.70
CA GLY A 145 -3.38 -16.37 14.29
C GLY A 145 -2.88 -16.46 12.84
N ILE A 146 -2.34 -17.63 12.48
CA ILE A 146 -1.64 -17.84 11.21
C ILE A 146 -2.55 -17.69 9.99
N VAL A 147 -3.74 -18.30 10.02
CA VAL A 147 -4.67 -18.34 8.88
C VAL A 147 -5.11 -16.93 8.48
N GLU A 148 -5.49 -16.09 9.45
CA GLU A 148 -5.91 -14.71 9.14
C GLU A 148 -4.72 -13.84 8.71
N ALA A 149 -3.52 -14.08 9.27
CA ALA A 149 -2.31 -13.37 8.87
C ALA A 149 -1.94 -13.64 7.40
N GLU A 150 -2.05 -14.88 6.94
CA GLU A 150 -1.82 -15.28 5.55
C GLU A 150 -2.83 -14.63 4.61
N GLN A 151 -4.12 -14.71 4.92
CA GLN A 151 -5.17 -14.06 4.13
C GLN A 151 -4.93 -12.54 3.99
N ARG A 152 -4.50 -11.88 5.07
CA ARG A 152 -4.16 -10.45 5.06
C ARG A 152 -2.93 -10.16 4.19
N ARG A 153 -1.90 -11.01 4.28
CA ARG A 153 -0.69 -10.90 3.45
C ARG A 153 -1.01 -11.06 1.97
N ASP A 154 -1.81 -12.05 1.60
CA ASP A 154 -2.17 -12.31 0.20
C ASP A 154 -2.97 -11.15 -0.38
N LYS A 155 -3.95 -10.65 0.37
CA LYS A 155 -4.72 -9.46 -0.02
C LYS A 155 -3.84 -8.22 -0.19
N MET A 156 -2.81 -8.06 0.67
CA MET A 156 -1.85 -6.96 0.54
C MET A 156 -0.97 -7.12 -0.71
N LEU A 157 -0.44 -8.31 -0.98
CA LEU A 157 0.38 -8.62 -2.14
C LEU A 157 -0.42 -8.44 -3.45
N GLN A 158 -1.66 -8.92 -3.48
CA GLN A 158 -2.55 -8.75 -4.62
C GLN A 158 -2.80 -7.26 -4.90
N LYS A 159 -3.16 -6.47 -3.87
CA LYS A 159 -3.35 -5.02 -4.01
C LYS A 159 -2.11 -4.32 -4.55
N ARG A 160 -0.93 -4.66 -4.03
CA ARG A 160 0.36 -4.12 -4.49
C ARG A 160 0.63 -4.50 -5.95
N SER A 161 0.33 -5.73 -6.34
CA SER A 161 0.49 -6.20 -7.73
C SER A 161 -0.41 -5.41 -8.67
N VAL A 162 -1.68 -5.21 -8.31
CA VAL A 162 -2.64 -4.43 -9.12
C VAL A 162 -2.23 -2.97 -9.22
N SER A 163 -1.73 -2.34 -8.15
CA SER A 163 -1.34 -0.93 -8.18
C SER A 163 -0.07 -0.65 -8.98
N MET A 164 0.78 -1.66 -9.19
CA MET A 164 2.07 -1.51 -9.90
C MET A 164 2.03 -1.98 -11.36
N LYS A 165 0.86 -2.33 -11.90
CA LYS A 165 0.68 -2.80 -13.27
C LYS A 165 0.02 -1.75 -14.17
N GLY A 166 0.48 -1.67 -15.42
CA GLY A 166 -0.08 -0.80 -16.46
C GLY A 166 -0.17 0.65 -16.01
N ALA A 167 -1.21 1.36 -16.46
CA ALA A 167 -1.45 2.78 -16.17
C ALA A 167 -1.58 3.14 -14.68
N LYS A 168 -1.78 2.16 -13.78
CA LYS A 168 -1.82 2.42 -12.34
C LYS A 168 -0.43 2.63 -11.73
N ASN A 169 0.62 2.13 -12.40
CA ASN A 169 1.98 2.32 -11.96
C ASN A 169 2.35 3.81 -12.15
N PRO A 170 2.84 4.52 -11.12
CA PRO A 170 3.25 5.92 -11.24
C PRO A 170 4.34 6.17 -12.29
N MET A 171 5.11 5.13 -12.64
CA MET A 171 6.17 5.19 -13.66
C MET A 171 5.71 4.71 -15.05
N PHE A 172 4.43 4.37 -15.23
CA PHE A 172 3.91 3.95 -16.52
C PHE A 172 3.93 5.08 -17.53
N GLY A 173 4.55 4.86 -18.69
CA GLY A 173 4.67 5.86 -19.75
C GLY A 173 5.69 6.97 -19.48
N VAL A 174 6.35 7.00 -18.30
CA VAL A 174 7.37 8.00 -17.97
C VAL A 174 8.72 7.55 -18.55
N PRO A 175 9.30 8.27 -19.54
CA PRO A 175 10.60 7.91 -20.09
C PRO A 175 11.72 8.17 -19.08
N ARG A 176 12.79 7.37 -19.16
CA ARG A 176 14.00 7.59 -18.35
C ARG A 176 14.80 8.77 -18.88
N THR A 177 15.40 9.54 -17.99
CA THR A 177 16.34 10.60 -18.35
C THR A 177 17.64 10.02 -18.92
N GLU A 178 18.38 10.80 -19.71
CA GLU A 178 19.68 10.37 -20.25
C GLU A 178 20.67 9.97 -19.15
N THR A 179 20.70 10.70 -18.04
CA THR A 179 21.52 10.36 -16.87
C THR A 179 21.13 9.02 -16.25
N GLN A 180 19.84 8.70 -16.17
CA GLN A 180 19.36 7.41 -15.68
C GLN A 180 19.74 6.27 -16.62
N LYS A 181 19.63 6.47 -17.95
CA LYS A 181 20.05 5.51 -18.97
C LYS A 181 21.56 5.24 -18.87
N LEU A 182 22.37 6.29 -18.76
CA LEU A 182 23.82 6.18 -18.60
C LEU A 182 24.21 5.45 -17.31
N ASN A 183 23.62 5.82 -16.18
CA ASN A 183 23.88 5.15 -14.90
C ASN A 183 23.49 3.67 -14.93
N GLN A 184 22.42 3.32 -15.65
CA GLN A 184 22.07 1.93 -15.87
C GLN A 184 23.13 1.23 -16.74
N ALA A 185 23.56 1.84 -17.83
CA ALA A 185 24.59 1.27 -18.71
C ALA A 185 25.90 0.99 -17.94
N ILE A 186 26.38 1.95 -17.14
CA ILE A 186 27.58 1.80 -16.30
C ILE A 186 27.42 0.65 -15.29
N LYS A 187 26.22 0.46 -14.71
CA LYS A 187 25.97 -0.66 -13.79
C LYS A 187 25.95 -2.02 -14.49
N MET A 188 25.60 -2.05 -15.77
CA MET A 188 25.54 -3.28 -16.58
C MET A 188 26.89 -3.65 -17.19
N THR A 189 27.90 -2.77 -17.13
CA THR A 189 29.24 -3.01 -17.67
C THR A 189 30.30 -3.17 -16.57
N GLY A 190 31.37 -3.88 -16.91
CA GLY A 190 32.53 -4.06 -16.05
C GLY A 190 32.25 -4.87 -14.77
N ALA A 191 33.24 -4.88 -13.89
CA ALA A 191 33.26 -5.70 -12.67
C ALA A 191 32.13 -5.40 -11.65
N ARG A 192 31.41 -4.27 -11.80
CA ARG A 192 30.25 -3.94 -10.97
C ARG A 192 29.01 -4.76 -11.32
N ASN A 193 28.93 -5.30 -12.54
CA ASN A 193 27.87 -6.21 -12.92
C ASN A 193 28.17 -7.61 -12.32
N PRO A 194 27.26 -8.19 -11.51
CA PRO A 194 27.46 -9.53 -10.92
C PRO A 194 27.67 -10.66 -11.94
N ARG A 195 27.34 -10.42 -13.21
CA ARG A 195 27.54 -11.36 -14.32
C ARG A 195 28.86 -11.18 -15.07
N TYR A 196 29.60 -10.11 -14.78
CA TYR A 196 30.85 -9.82 -15.48
C TYR A 196 31.90 -10.92 -15.22
N GLY A 197 32.53 -11.42 -16.27
CA GLY A 197 33.52 -12.49 -16.18
C GLY A 197 32.96 -13.89 -15.87
N LYS A 198 31.64 -14.06 -15.77
CA LYS A 198 30.99 -15.34 -15.46
C LYS A 198 30.25 -15.90 -16.67
N SER A 199 30.45 -17.19 -16.92
CA SER A 199 29.71 -17.95 -17.94
C SER A 199 28.39 -18.48 -17.38
N PHE A 200 27.29 -18.25 -18.10
CA PHE A 200 25.96 -18.73 -17.73
C PHE A 200 25.38 -19.65 -18.79
N TYR A 201 24.63 -20.66 -18.34
CA TYR A 201 23.86 -21.57 -19.18
C TYR A 201 22.37 -21.42 -18.91
N TRP A 202 21.57 -21.49 -19.97
CA TRP A 202 20.12 -21.62 -19.87
C TRP A 202 19.76 -23.09 -19.69
N ILE A 203 18.94 -23.37 -18.69
CA ILE A 203 18.40 -24.71 -18.41
C ILE A 203 16.88 -24.65 -18.33
N HIS A 204 16.23 -25.76 -18.64
CA HIS A 204 14.78 -25.88 -18.66
C HIS A 204 14.31 -27.18 -18.00
N ARG A 205 13.15 -27.11 -17.33
CA ARG A 205 12.47 -28.27 -16.74
C ARG A 205 10.98 -27.92 -16.58
N ASN A 206 10.09 -28.78 -17.07
CA ASN A 206 8.64 -28.67 -16.89
C ASN A 206 8.08 -27.27 -17.22
N GLY A 207 8.49 -26.68 -18.35
CA GLY A 207 8.05 -25.34 -18.78
C GLY A 207 8.72 -24.15 -18.05
N HIS A 208 9.58 -24.40 -17.06
CA HIS A 208 10.34 -23.35 -16.39
C HIS A 208 11.76 -23.24 -16.97
N THR A 209 12.16 -22.02 -17.31
CA THR A 209 13.51 -21.70 -17.81
C THR A 209 14.26 -20.82 -16.81
N LYS A 210 15.53 -21.12 -16.55
CA LYS A 210 16.40 -20.26 -15.74
C LYS A 210 17.84 -20.26 -16.25
N SER A 211 18.57 -19.19 -15.92
CA SER A 211 19.99 -19.05 -16.23
C SER A 211 20.81 -19.33 -14.97
N ILE A 212 21.80 -20.21 -15.08
CA ILE A 212 22.69 -20.63 -13.99
C ILE A 212 24.16 -20.44 -14.36
N GLU A 213 25.02 -20.27 -13.37
CA GLU A 213 26.48 -20.21 -13.59
C GLU A 213 27.00 -21.58 -14.07
N GLN A 214 28.05 -21.57 -14.89
CA GLN A 214 28.67 -22.77 -15.48
C GLN A 214 29.02 -23.84 -14.44
N GLN A 215 29.53 -23.41 -13.29
CA GLN A 215 29.96 -24.32 -12.21
C GLN A 215 28.79 -25.14 -11.63
N LEU A 216 27.56 -24.64 -11.74
CA LEU A 216 26.36 -25.30 -11.22
C LEU A 216 25.70 -26.21 -12.27
N LEU A 217 26.18 -26.24 -13.51
CA LEU A 217 25.53 -26.94 -14.62
C LEU A 217 25.42 -28.44 -14.36
N SER A 218 26.51 -29.09 -13.94
CA SER A 218 26.54 -30.53 -13.67
C SER A 218 25.49 -30.94 -12.63
N LYS A 219 25.39 -30.18 -11.53
CA LYS A 219 24.40 -30.39 -10.47
C LYS A 219 22.97 -30.34 -11.01
N PHE A 220 22.64 -29.31 -11.79
CA PHE A 220 21.28 -29.17 -12.32
C PHE A 220 20.94 -30.23 -13.38
N LEU A 221 21.91 -30.69 -14.17
CA LEU A 221 21.71 -31.80 -15.10
C LEU A 221 21.40 -33.11 -14.36
N GLN A 222 22.09 -33.38 -13.25
CA GLN A 222 21.81 -34.52 -12.37
C GLN A 222 20.41 -34.41 -11.73
N ASP A 223 19.99 -33.21 -11.36
CA ASP A 223 18.64 -32.92 -10.84
C ASP A 223 17.54 -32.99 -11.93
N GLY A 224 17.83 -33.54 -13.12
CA GLY A 224 16.87 -33.73 -14.20
C GLY A 224 16.48 -32.46 -14.96
N TRP A 225 17.31 -31.41 -14.92
CA TRP A 225 17.16 -30.26 -15.82
C TRP A 225 17.84 -30.54 -17.15
N ALA A 226 17.23 -30.07 -18.25
CA ALA A 226 17.83 -30.17 -19.56
C ALA A 226 18.53 -28.85 -19.93
N ARG A 227 19.70 -28.96 -20.56
CA ARG A 227 20.41 -27.79 -21.11
C ARG A 227 19.62 -27.25 -22.30
N GLY A 228 19.28 -25.96 -22.28
CA GLY A 228 18.66 -25.28 -23.42
C GLY A 228 19.64 -25.11 -24.58
N ARG A 229 19.13 -25.07 -25.82
CA ARG A 229 19.93 -24.64 -26.97
C ARG A 229 20.35 -23.19 -26.74
N GLY A 230 21.64 -22.97 -26.49
CA GLY A 230 22.19 -21.63 -26.44
C GLY A 230 21.92 -20.96 -27.79
N GLY A 231 21.35 -19.76 -27.79
CA GLY A 231 21.38 -18.92 -28.98
C GLY A 231 22.84 -18.84 -29.45
N SER A 232 23.08 -19.42 -30.63
CA SER A 232 24.24 -19.31 -31.53
C SER A 232 25.56 -18.79 -30.95
N GLY A 233 26.62 -19.56 -31.22
CA GLY A 233 28.02 -19.29 -30.87
C GLY A 233 28.46 -17.83 -30.84
N GLY A 234 29.41 -17.56 -29.95
CA GLY A 234 29.95 -16.25 -29.62
C GLY A 234 29.71 -15.17 -30.66
N ARG A 235 28.77 -14.25 -30.36
CA ARG A 235 28.96 -12.88 -30.81
C ARG A 235 30.26 -12.41 -30.15
N LYS A 236 31.37 -12.49 -30.89
CA LYS A 236 32.50 -11.59 -30.67
C LYS A 236 31.87 -10.21 -30.52
N ILE A 237 32.01 -9.60 -29.36
CA ILE A 237 31.72 -8.19 -29.17
C ILE A 237 32.65 -7.49 -30.16
N ARG A 238 32.13 -7.13 -31.35
CA ARG A 238 32.80 -6.14 -32.17
C ARG A 238 32.64 -4.86 -31.37
N PHE A 239 33.72 -4.44 -30.72
CA PHE A 239 33.84 -3.05 -30.32
C PHE A 239 33.68 -2.23 -31.60
N PRO A 240 32.73 -1.27 -31.69
CA PRO A 240 32.80 -0.30 -32.75
C PRO A 240 34.17 0.35 -32.65
N ALA A 241 35.00 0.17 -33.68
CA ALA A 241 36.21 0.95 -33.83
C ALA A 241 35.77 2.41 -33.72
N ASN A 242 36.28 3.11 -32.71
CA ASN A 242 35.97 4.50 -32.39
C ASN A 242 35.66 5.25 -33.68
N GLU A 243 34.38 5.60 -33.86
CA GLU A 243 33.99 6.56 -34.88
C GLU A 243 34.72 7.83 -34.47
N ARG A 244 35.85 8.08 -35.15
CA ARG A 244 36.59 9.31 -35.03
C ARG A 244 35.56 10.39 -35.30
N HIS A 245 35.13 11.08 -34.25
CA HIS A 245 34.61 12.44 -34.37
C HIS A 245 35.71 13.22 -35.07
N ARG A 246 35.69 13.22 -36.41
CA ARG A 246 36.33 14.24 -37.21
C ARG A 246 35.53 15.49 -36.88
N LEU A 247 36.01 16.23 -35.89
CA LEU A 247 35.81 17.67 -35.82
C LEU A 247 36.19 18.23 -37.19
N ARG A 248 35.21 18.37 -38.07
CA ARG A 248 35.35 19.22 -39.24
C ARG A 248 35.36 20.65 -38.70
N LEU A 249 36.56 21.21 -38.56
CA LEU A 249 36.71 22.66 -38.56
C LEU A 249 36.05 23.17 -39.84
N LYS A 250 34.95 23.91 -39.70
CA LYS A 250 34.41 24.71 -40.80
C LYS A 250 35.46 25.80 -41.07
N THR A 251 36.27 25.60 -42.10
CA THR A 251 37.01 26.71 -42.69
C THR A 251 36.08 27.38 -43.67
N ASP A 252 35.54 28.54 -43.30
CA ASP A 252 34.82 29.42 -44.22
C ASP A 252 35.83 29.91 -45.26
N LYS A 253 35.74 29.38 -46.48
CA LYS A 253 36.32 30.01 -47.67
C LYS A 253 35.18 30.47 -48.56
N PRO A 254 35.03 31.76 -48.86
CA PRO A 254 34.08 32.23 -49.86
C PRO A 254 34.54 31.75 -51.25
N GLY A 255 33.65 31.07 -51.97
CA GLY A 255 33.86 30.66 -53.36
C GLY A 255 33.67 31.84 -54.32
N PRO A 256 34.34 31.84 -55.49
CA PRO A 256 34.38 32.97 -56.39
C PRO A 256 33.05 33.22 -57.09
N SER A 257 32.65 34.49 -57.13
CA SER A 257 31.52 35.01 -57.90
C SER A 257 31.76 34.81 -59.39
N ARG A 258 30.89 34.05 -60.07
CA ARG A 258 30.85 34.01 -61.53
C ARG A 258 30.07 35.23 -62.04
N CYS A 259 30.77 36.12 -62.72
CA CYS A 259 30.20 37.04 -63.68
C CYS A 259 29.60 36.25 -64.84
N ASN A 260 28.36 36.57 -65.22
CA ASN A 260 27.84 36.26 -66.55
C ASN A 260 27.31 37.59 -67.12
N GLU A 261 28.05 38.11 -68.09
CA GLU A 261 27.61 39.12 -69.04
C GLU A 261 26.95 38.44 -70.25
N ALA A 262 26.25 39.28 -71.02
CA ALA A 262 25.75 39.12 -72.38
C ALA A 262 24.38 38.42 -72.55
N SER A 263 23.32 39.23 -72.67
CA SER A 263 22.90 39.78 -73.98
C SER A 263 22.08 41.05 -73.78
#